data_AF-A0A2E8M8X7-F1
#
_entry.id   AF-A0A2E8M8X7-F1
#
_cell.length_a   1.000
_cell.length_b   1.000
_cell.length_c   1.000
_cell.angle_alpha   90.00
_cell.angle_beta   90.00
_cell.angle_gamma   90.00
#
_symmetry.space_group_name_H-M   'P 1'
#
loop_
_entity.id
_entity.type
_entity.pdbx_description
1 polymer ?
#
loop_
_entity_poly.entity_id
_entity_poly.type
_entity_poly.pdbx_seq_one_letter_code
_entity_poly.pdbx_strand_id
1 'polypeptide(L)'
;MIRTVIPLTIAMMIGFLPVASMAQDTSGPTISEIIKTHEDAIEVLYEKMRGKSREEQQKLYKAEYPKPGQAIESITALVTANPGGSASLDGIDWLLRYSSQKGLDPALYNVLETHHLHSEKLQAIVLKMARSRTPETQNFLTTVSEKSKIKDVRGAAILSLMKRIERDKEKKDEHTALSKKLFAEHPDLIINGRNVTKSIKAKREAEEKLAIGKVAPEIIGKDVDGKEMKLSDYRGKIVVLDFWGDW
;
A
#
# COMPACT_ATOMS: atom_id res chain seq x y z
N MET A 1 65.34 -54.50 33.32
CA MET A 1 65.04 -53.06 33.54
C MET A 1 65.39 -52.33 32.26
N ILE A 2 64.39 -51.87 31.50
CA ILE A 2 64.42 -50.76 30.52
C ILE A 2 63.01 -50.75 29.91
N ARG A 3 62.34 -49.60 30.04
CA ARG A 3 60.97 -49.33 29.58
C ARG A 3 60.97 -49.12 28.08
N THR A 4 60.08 -49.79 27.36
CA THR A 4 59.75 -49.46 25.97
C THR A 4 58.36 -48.82 25.96
N VAL A 5 58.32 -47.53 25.68
CA VAL A 5 57.11 -46.73 25.48
C VAL A 5 56.76 -46.83 24.00
N ILE A 6 55.55 -47.30 23.68
CA ILE A 6 54.97 -47.21 22.33
C ILE A 6 53.89 -46.11 22.39
N PRO A 7 53.90 -45.12 21.49
CA PRO A 7 52.91 -44.04 21.49
C PRO A 7 51.59 -44.52 20.85
N LEU A 8 50.48 -44.17 21.49
CA LEU A 8 49.13 -44.39 20.99
C LEU A 8 48.79 -43.28 19.98
N THR A 9 48.85 -43.57 18.68
CA THR A 9 48.34 -42.72 17.61
C THR A 9 46.81 -42.91 17.51
N ILE A 10 46.05 -41.97 18.06
CA ILE A 10 44.61 -41.85 17.81
C ILE A 10 44.44 -41.02 16.52
N ALA A 11 44.09 -41.70 15.44
CA ALA A 11 43.59 -41.07 14.22
C ALA A 11 42.18 -40.53 14.49
N MET A 12 42.04 -39.22 14.67
CA MET A 12 40.76 -38.53 14.75
C MET A 12 40.26 -38.26 13.33
N MET A 13 39.54 -39.22 12.76
CA MET A 13 38.78 -39.00 11.52
C MET A 13 37.58 -38.09 11.80
N ILE A 14 37.49 -37.04 10.99
CA ILE A 14 36.44 -36.04 10.93
C ILE A 14 35.14 -36.74 10.48
N GLY A 15 34.16 -36.81 11.38
CA GLY A 15 32.77 -37.04 11.03
C GLY A 15 32.03 -35.71 10.96
N PHE A 16 31.99 -35.09 9.78
CA PHE A 16 31.02 -34.05 9.48
C PHE A 16 29.64 -34.73 9.46
N LEU A 17 28.91 -34.67 10.57
CA LEU A 17 27.48 -34.95 10.54
C LEU A 17 26.82 -33.79 9.79
N PRO A 18 26.01 -34.05 8.75
CA PRO A 18 25.17 -33.01 8.20
C PRO A 18 24.25 -32.57 9.34
N VAL A 19 24.27 -31.26 9.65
CA VAL A 19 23.19 -30.64 10.41
C VAL A 19 21.94 -30.87 9.56
N ALA A 20 21.21 -31.94 9.86
CA ALA A 20 19.88 -32.15 9.34
C ALA A 20 19.12 -30.86 9.65
N SER A 21 18.72 -30.17 8.60
CA SER A 21 17.73 -29.11 8.65
C SER A 21 16.62 -29.59 9.58
N MET A 22 16.53 -28.98 10.76
CA MET A 22 15.35 -29.13 11.58
C MET A 22 14.25 -28.46 10.78
N ALA A 23 13.51 -29.26 10.01
CA ALA A 23 12.21 -28.88 9.55
C ALA A 23 11.43 -28.48 10.80
N GLN A 24 11.22 -27.17 10.97
CA GLN A 24 10.29 -26.67 11.97
C GLN A 24 8.96 -27.37 11.72
N ASP A 25 8.48 -28.07 12.73
CA ASP A 25 7.18 -28.71 12.73
C ASP A 25 6.11 -27.61 12.62
N THR A 26 5.64 -27.32 11.40
CA THR A 26 4.63 -26.29 11.08
C THR A 26 3.23 -26.80 11.39
N SER A 27 2.95 -27.11 12.65
CA SER A 27 1.64 -27.65 13.07
C SER A 27 0.55 -26.58 13.28
N GLY A 28 0.90 -25.29 13.16
CA GLY A 28 -0.04 -24.18 13.23
C GLY A 28 -0.59 -23.75 11.86
N PRO A 29 -1.72 -23.02 11.83
CA PRO A 29 -2.29 -22.53 10.58
C PRO A 29 -1.36 -21.55 9.87
N THR A 30 -1.31 -21.62 8.55
CA THR A 30 -0.55 -20.70 7.69
C THR A 30 -1.17 -19.31 7.68
N ILE A 31 -0.40 -18.29 7.25
CA ILE A 31 -0.90 -16.92 7.07
C ILE A 31 -2.15 -16.91 6.18
N SER A 32 -2.14 -17.67 5.08
CA SER A 32 -3.28 -17.74 4.15
C SER A 32 -4.53 -18.35 4.80
N GLU A 33 -4.38 -19.36 5.64
CA GLU A 33 -5.50 -20.00 6.33
C GLU A 33 -6.11 -19.08 7.39
N ILE A 34 -5.27 -18.33 8.12
CA ILE A 34 -5.74 -17.33 9.10
C ILE A 34 -6.51 -16.22 8.40
N ILE A 35 -5.95 -15.67 7.30
CA ILE A 35 -6.61 -14.63 6.50
C ILE A 35 -7.96 -15.14 6.00
N LYS A 36 -7.98 -16.32 5.36
CA LYS A 36 -9.21 -16.91 4.81
C LYS A 36 -10.25 -17.13 5.90
N THR A 37 -9.88 -17.72 7.03
CA THR A 37 -10.80 -17.95 8.15
C THR A 37 -11.45 -16.66 8.63
N HIS A 38 -10.68 -15.57 8.71
CA HIS A 38 -11.21 -14.28 9.11
C HIS A 38 -12.13 -13.66 8.04
N GLU A 39 -11.74 -13.73 6.76
CA GLU A 39 -12.52 -13.20 5.65
C GLU A 39 -13.84 -13.97 5.46
N ASP A 40 -13.83 -15.31 5.54
CA ASP A 40 -15.02 -16.16 5.48
C ASP A 40 -16.00 -15.82 6.62
N ALA A 41 -15.50 -15.55 7.83
CA ALA A 41 -16.34 -15.14 8.96
C ALA A 41 -17.00 -13.76 8.74
N ILE A 42 -16.30 -12.82 8.09
CA ILE A 42 -16.86 -11.52 7.72
C ILE A 42 -17.93 -11.70 6.63
N GLU A 43 -17.67 -12.55 5.63
CA GLU A 43 -18.62 -12.82 4.55
C GLU A 43 -19.92 -13.43 5.08
N VAL A 44 -19.83 -14.41 6.00
CA VAL A 44 -21.00 -14.98 6.68
C VAL A 44 -21.83 -13.90 7.38
N LEU A 45 -21.19 -12.94 8.05
CA LEU A 45 -21.89 -11.81 8.66
C LEU A 45 -22.57 -10.92 7.61
N TYR A 46 -21.89 -10.59 6.51
CA TYR A 46 -22.46 -9.77 5.45
C TYR A 46 -23.63 -10.44 4.74
N GLU A 47 -23.59 -11.77 4.55
CA GLU A 47 -24.73 -12.54 4.05
C GLU A 47 -25.91 -12.49 5.03
N LYS A 48 -25.68 -12.62 6.34
CA LYS A 48 -26.74 -12.43 7.35
C LYS A 48 -27.35 -11.03 7.32
N MET A 49 -26.57 -10.01 6.96
CA MET A 49 -27.00 -8.62 6.89
C MET A 49 -27.79 -8.28 5.60
N ARG A 50 -27.70 -9.13 4.57
CA ARG A 50 -28.34 -8.89 3.26
C ARG A 50 -29.86 -8.87 3.40
N GLY A 51 -30.50 -7.87 2.77
CA GLY A 51 -31.97 -7.71 2.79
C GLY A 51 -32.57 -7.22 4.11
N LYS A 52 -31.76 -6.95 5.15
CA LYS A 52 -32.21 -6.39 6.42
C LYS A 52 -32.24 -4.86 6.42
N SER A 53 -33.00 -4.27 7.34
CA SER A 53 -33.01 -2.83 7.55
C SER A 53 -31.64 -2.32 8.03
N ARG A 54 -31.34 -1.03 7.81
CA ARG A 54 -30.07 -0.42 8.28
C ARG A 54 -29.85 -0.58 9.80
N GLU A 55 -30.93 -0.51 10.57
CA GLU A 55 -30.89 -0.66 12.03
C GLU A 55 -30.53 -2.09 12.44
N GLU A 56 -31.14 -3.09 11.81
CA GLU A 56 -30.81 -4.50 12.03
C GLU A 56 -29.39 -4.82 11.59
N GLN A 57 -28.97 -4.29 10.44
CA GLN A 57 -27.59 -4.41 9.95
C GLN A 57 -26.60 -3.86 10.97
N GLN A 58 -26.85 -2.68 11.53
CA GLN A 58 -25.98 -2.08 12.54
C GLN A 58 -25.92 -2.91 13.83
N LYS A 59 -27.07 -3.45 14.28
CA LYS A 59 -27.13 -4.35 15.45
C LYS A 59 -26.32 -5.63 15.23
N LEU A 60 -26.49 -6.29 14.08
CA LEU A 60 -25.73 -7.48 13.70
C LEU A 60 -24.24 -7.19 13.61
N TYR A 61 -23.86 -6.11 12.93
CA TYR A 61 -22.46 -5.71 12.82
C TYR A 61 -21.84 -5.49 14.19
N LYS A 62 -22.49 -4.74 15.08
CA LYS A 62 -21.96 -4.47 16.42
C LYS A 62 -21.83 -5.75 17.27
N ALA A 63 -22.74 -6.70 17.12
CA ALA A 63 -22.79 -7.91 17.93
C ALA A 63 -21.85 -9.02 17.43
N GLU A 64 -21.78 -9.22 16.12
CA GLU A 64 -21.19 -10.41 15.50
C GLU A 64 -19.95 -10.13 14.65
N TYR A 65 -19.52 -8.87 14.50
CA TYR A 65 -18.33 -8.56 13.69
C TYR A 65 -17.09 -9.32 14.18
N PRO A 66 -16.47 -10.15 13.32
CA PRO A 66 -15.25 -10.88 13.66
C PRO A 66 -14.13 -9.91 14.04
N LYS A 67 -13.71 -9.94 15.31
CA LYS A 67 -12.63 -9.06 15.78
C LYS A 67 -11.29 -9.58 15.24
N PRO A 68 -10.46 -8.73 14.63
CA PRO A 68 -9.22 -9.16 13.99
C PRO A 68 -8.07 -9.41 14.97
N GLY A 69 -8.23 -9.16 16.28
CA GLY A 69 -7.13 -9.14 17.25
C GLY A 69 -6.26 -10.41 17.25
N GLN A 70 -6.87 -11.58 17.38
CA GLN A 70 -6.15 -12.86 17.37
C GLN A 70 -5.47 -13.14 16.02
N ALA A 71 -6.12 -12.78 14.91
CA ALA A 71 -5.55 -12.93 13.56
C ALA A 71 -4.35 -11.98 13.36
N ILE A 72 -4.44 -10.74 13.87
CA ILE A 72 -3.34 -9.76 13.86
C ILE A 72 -2.13 -10.31 14.63
N GLU A 73 -2.34 -10.81 15.86
CA GLU A 73 -1.28 -11.38 16.68
C GLU A 73 -0.62 -12.59 15.99
N SER A 74 -1.43 -13.50 15.48
CA SER A 74 -0.95 -14.73 14.83
C SER A 74 -0.17 -14.44 13.55
N ILE A 75 -0.70 -13.56 12.67
CA ILE A 75 -0.01 -13.18 11.43
C ILE A 75 1.28 -12.43 11.74
N THR A 76 1.29 -11.53 12.73
CA THR A 76 2.51 -10.82 13.14
C THR A 76 3.59 -11.79 13.62
N ALA A 77 3.22 -12.78 14.43
CA ALA A 77 4.15 -13.81 14.91
C ALA A 77 4.71 -14.65 13.75
N LEU A 78 3.86 -15.09 12.81
CA LEU A 78 4.28 -15.89 11.65
C LEU A 78 5.19 -15.11 10.70
N VAL A 79 4.88 -13.85 10.43
CA VAL A 79 5.72 -12.97 9.61
C VAL A 79 7.09 -12.77 10.27
N THR A 80 7.11 -12.56 11.58
CA THR A 80 8.36 -12.35 12.33
C THR A 80 9.21 -13.63 12.39
N ALA A 81 8.57 -14.80 12.49
CA ALA A 81 9.25 -16.09 12.52
C ALA A 81 9.83 -16.50 11.15
N ASN A 82 9.19 -16.09 10.04
CA ASN A 82 9.66 -16.37 8.69
C ASN A 82 9.68 -15.10 7.81
N PRO A 83 10.60 -14.16 8.08
CA PRO A 83 10.53 -12.81 7.52
C PRO A 83 10.84 -12.75 6.02
N GLY A 84 11.52 -13.76 5.45
CA GLY A 84 11.77 -13.88 4.00
C GLY A 84 10.73 -14.69 3.25
N GLY A 85 9.73 -15.26 3.94
CA GLY A 85 8.73 -16.12 3.34
C GLY A 85 7.88 -15.43 2.28
N SER A 86 7.48 -16.17 1.24
CA SER A 86 6.64 -15.65 0.16
C SER A 86 5.28 -15.13 0.66
N ALA A 87 4.77 -15.71 1.75
CA ALA A 87 3.51 -15.33 2.40
C ALA A 87 3.63 -14.09 3.31
N SER A 88 4.83 -13.64 3.65
CA SER A 88 5.04 -12.56 4.62
C SER A 88 4.50 -11.23 4.10
N LEU A 89 4.61 -10.97 2.80
CA LEU A 89 4.02 -9.80 2.17
C LEU A 89 2.49 -9.84 2.16
N ASP A 90 1.88 -11.02 2.01
CA ASP A 90 0.42 -11.15 2.04
C ASP A 90 -0.10 -10.93 3.46
N GLY A 91 0.62 -11.41 4.48
CA GLY A 91 0.35 -11.13 5.88
C GLY A 91 0.44 -9.64 6.20
N ILE A 92 1.54 -8.97 5.80
CA ILE A 92 1.72 -7.53 6.01
C ILE A 92 0.66 -6.70 5.28
N ASP A 93 0.31 -7.08 4.05
CA ASP A 93 -0.76 -6.42 3.28
C ASP A 93 -2.11 -6.50 3.99
N TRP A 94 -2.41 -7.66 4.58
CA TRP A 94 -3.62 -7.86 5.38
C TRP A 94 -3.59 -7.04 6.68
N LEU A 95 -2.46 -7.04 7.41
CA LEU A 95 -2.28 -6.25 8.64
C LEU A 95 -2.49 -4.74 8.41
N LEU A 96 -2.07 -4.22 7.26
CA LEU A 96 -2.28 -2.82 6.89
C LEU A 96 -3.75 -2.40 6.80
N ARG A 97 -4.68 -3.34 6.64
CA ARG A 97 -6.13 -3.05 6.64
C ARG A 97 -6.62 -2.58 8.01
N TYR A 98 -5.91 -2.95 9.08
CA TYR A 98 -6.30 -2.69 10.47
C TYR A 98 -5.40 -1.66 11.17
N SER A 99 -4.28 -1.26 10.55
CA SER A 99 -3.35 -0.27 11.13
C SER A 99 -3.87 1.17 11.10
N SER A 100 -4.64 1.53 10.06
CA SER A 100 -5.16 2.89 9.86
C SER A 100 -4.06 3.96 9.99
N GLN A 101 -4.29 5.02 10.77
CA GLN A 101 -3.31 6.09 11.01
C GLN A 101 -2.12 5.63 11.89
N LYS A 102 -2.23 4.52 12.62
CA LYS A 102 -1.26 4.05 13.63
C LYS A 102 -0.06 3.32 13.06
N GLY A 103 -0.07 2.97 11.77
CA GLY A 103 1.04 2.25 11.14
C GLY A 103 1.16 0.79 11.62
N LEU A 104 2.15 0.09 11.07
CA LEU A 104 2.49 -1.29 11.46
C LEU A 104 3.30 -1.33 12.75
N ASP A 105 3.41 -2.53 13.34
CA ASP A 105 4.42 -2.82 14.34
C ASP A 105 5.83 -2.50 13.80
N PRO A 106 6.71 -1.83 14.59
CA PRO A 106 8.08 -1.49 14.19
C PRO A 106 8.88 -2.66 13.60
N ALA A 107 8.72 -3.87 14.13
CA ALA A 107 9.43 -5.06 13.65
C ALA A 107 9.09 -5.39 12.20
N LEU A 108 7.86 -5.10 11.76
CA LEU A 108 7.41 -5.39 10.40
C LEU A 108 8.05 -4.46 9.36
N TYR A 109 8.43 -3.23 9.73
CA TYR A 109 9.23 -2.38 8.82
C TYR A 109 10.62 -2.98 8.61
N ASN A 110 11.26 -3.51 9.66
CA ASN A 110 12.55 -4.19 9.52
C ASN A 110 12.45 -5.43 8.61
N VAL A 111 11.36 -6.19 8.71
CA VAL A 111 11.07 -7.31 7.79
C VAL A 111 10.99 -6.82 6.35
N LEU A 112 10.21 -5.77 6.09
CA LEU A 112 10.08 -5.21 4.73
C LEU A 112 11.41 -4.70 4.18
N GLU A 113 12.18 -3.95 4.96
CA GLU A 113 13.47 -3.39 4.53
C GLU A 113 14.53 -4.47 4.28
N THR A 114 14.60 -5.48 5.13
CA THR A 114 15.66 -6.50 5.06
C THR A 114 15.36 -7.56 4.02
N HIS A 115 14.09 -7.99 3.88
CA HIS A 115 13.74 -9.17 3.10
C HIS A 115 12.92 -8.87 1.84
N HIS A 116 12.24 -7.72 1.78
CA HIS A 116 11.25 -7.48 0.72
C HIS A 116 11.37 -6.13 0.01
N LEU A 117 12.44 -5.37 0.26
CA LEU A 117 12.68 -4.04 -0.30
C LEU A 117 12.65 -4.00 -1.85
N HIS A 118 12.88 -5.15 -2.48
CA HIS A 118 12.94 -5.30 -3.93
C HIS A 118 11.84 -6.21 -4.49
N SER A 119 10.71 -6.34 -3.79
CA SER A 119 9.54 -7.08 -4.26
C SER A 119 8.58 -6.19 -5.05
N GLU A 120 8.05 -6.68 -6.17
CA GLU A 120 7.02 -5.96 -6.95
C GLU A 120 5.73 -5.76 -6.15
N LYS A 121 5.36 -6.74 -5.30
CA LYS A 121 4.21 -6.65 -4.39
C LYS A 121 4.31 -5.44 -3.45
N LEU A 122 5.53 -4.94 -3.20
CA LEU A 122 5.74 -3.79 -2.33
C LEU A 122 5.07 -2.52 -2.87
N GLN A 123 4.83 -2.42 -4.19
CA GLN A 123 4.13 -1.28 -4.79
C GLN A 123 2.74 -1.07 -4.16
N ALA A 124 1.94 -2.13 -4.06
CA ALA A 124 0.59 -2.04 -3.49
C ALA A 124 0.63 -1.72 -1.98
N ILE A 125 1.60 -2.29 -1.27
CA ILE A 125 1.79 -2.12 0.17
C ILE A 125 2.12 -0.66 0.51
N VAL A 126 3.09 -0.04 -0.18
CA VAL A 126 3.48 1.35 0.11
C VAL A 126 2.34 2.34 -0.19
N LEU A 127 1.52 2.06 -1.21
CA LEU A 127 0.36 2.90 -1.53
C LEU A 127 -0.69 2.89 -0.42
N LYS A 128 -0.90 1.77 0.27
CA LYS A 128 -1.80 1.66 1.43
C LYS A 128 -1.27 2.43 2.64
N MET A 129 0.04 2.58 2.76
CA MET A 129 0.71 3.32 3.84
C MET A 129 0.56 4.85 3.75
N ALA A 130 0.04 5.39 2.64
CA ALA A 130 -0.18 6.84 2.46
C ALA A 130 -1.12 7.47 3.51
N ARG A 131 -1.93 6.65 4.21
CA ARG A 131 -2.81 7.11 5.30
C ARG A 131 -2.15 7.11 6.67
N SER A 132 -1.08 6.35 6.89
CA SER A 132 -0.39 6.34 8.18
C SER A 132 0.20 7.73 8.49
N ARG A 133 0.36 8.05 9.77
CA ARG A 133 0.95 9.33 10.23
C ARG A 133 2.22 9.15 11.03
N THR A 134 2.69 7.92 11.17
CA THR A 134 3.83 7.65 12.04
C THR A 134 5.18 7.99 11.36
N PRO A 135 6.21 8.35 12.14
CA PRO A 135 7.57 8.55 11.63
C PRO A 135 8.16 7.28 10.99
N GLU A 136 7.85 6.10 11.52
CA GLU A 136 8.36 4.82 11.01
C GLU A 136 7.88 4.60 9.58
N THR A 137 6.60 4.85 9.30
CA THR A 137 6.11 4.77 7.91
C THR A 137 6.80 5.80 7.01
N GLN A 138 7.03 7.03 7.50
CA GLN A 138 7.73 8.05 6.71
C GLN A 138 9.13 7.60 6.35
N ASN A 139 9.90 7.13 7.34
CA ASN A 139 11.26 6.64 7.16
C ASN A 139 11.28 5.45 6.19
N PHE A 140 10.37 4.49 6.36
CA PHE A 140 10.25 3.35 5.47
C PHE A 140 9.96 3.76 4.03
N LEU A 141 8.98 4.65 3.80
CA LEU A 141 8.67 5.13 2.45
C LEU A 141 9.85 5.88 1.82
N THR A 142 10.60 6.66 2.60
CA THR A 142 11.85 7.30 2.13
C THR A 142 12.86 6.23 1.73
N THR A 143 13.14 5.25 2.59
CA THR A 143 14.04 4.12 2.30
C THR A 143 13.64 3.40 1.01
N VAL A 144 12.36 3.08 0.83
CA VAL A 144 11.86 2.43 -0.38
C VAL A 144 12.08 3.30 -1.61
N SER A 145 11.79 4.61 -1.52
CA SER A 145 11.96 5.54 -2.64
C SER A 145 13.41 5.67 -3.12
N GLU A 146 14.38 5.47 -2.22
CA GLU A 146 15.80 5.62 -2.52
C GLU A 146 16.48 4.30 -2.90
N LYS A 147 16.14 3.21 -2.19
CA LYS A 147 16.92 1.97 -2.23
C LYS A 147 16.27 0.84 -3.01
N SER A 148 14.96 0.90 -3.32
CA SER A 148 14.33 -0.19 -4.08
C SER A 148 14.90 -0.28 -5.50
N LYS A 149 15.21 -1.52 -5.95
CA LYS A 149 15.68 -1.79 -7.31
C LYS A 149 14.57 -1.67 -8.36
N ILE A 150 13.30 -1.59 -7.95
CA ILE A 150 12.15 -1.54 -8.86
C ILE A 150 11.69 -0.08 -9.02
N LYS A 151 11.78 0.45 -10.26
CA LYS A 151 11.39 1.84 -10.59
C LYS A 151 9.99 2.19 -10.10
N ASP A 152 9.02 1.30 -10.34
CA ASP A 152 7.62 1.56 -10.03
C ASP A 152 7.30 1.47 -8.54
N VAL A 153 8.08 0.70 -7.77
CA VAL A 153 8.01 0.66 -6.31
C VAL A 153 8.56 1.97 -5.72
N ARG A 154 9.69 2.48 -6.24
CA ARG A 154 10.23 3.79 -5.84
C ARG A 154 9.22 4.92 -6.10
N GLY A 155 8.63 4.94 -7.30
CA GLY A 155 7.62 5.94 -7.67
C GLY A 155 6.37 5.87 -6.79
N ALA A 156 5.88 4.67 -6.48
CA ALA A 156 4.76 4.48 -5.57
C ALA A 156 5.06 4.96 -4.14
N ALA A 157 6.29 4.80 -3.66
CA ALA A 157 6.72 5.33 -2.37
C ALA A 157 6.74 6.87 -2.34
N ILE A 158 7.27 7.52 -3.39
CA ILE A 158 7.23 8.98 -3.54
C ILE A 158 5.79 9.48 -3.57
N LEU A 159 4.92 8.84 -4.36
CA LEU A 159 3.49 9.19 -4.40
C LEU A 159 2.82 9.06 -3.02
N SER A 160 3.23 8.06 -2.24
CA SER A 160 2.69 7.85 -0.89
C SER A 160 3.17 8.91 0.10
N LEU A 161 4.44 9.33 0.02
CA LEU A 161 4.98 10.48 0.75
C LEU A 161 4.23 11.77 0.40
N MET A 162 3.99 12.04 -0.90
CA MET A 162 3.20 13.19 -1.35
C MET A 162 1.81 13.19 -0.73
N LYS A 163 1.07 12.08 -0.86
CA LYS A 163 -0.31 11.96 -0.35
C LYS A 163 -0.41 12.14 1.17
N ARG A 164 0.62 11.77 1.92
CA ARG A 164 0.65 12.00 3.37
C ARG A 164 0.59 13.49 3.67
N ILE A 165 1.33 14.32 2.94
CA ILE A 165 1.46 15.75 3.24
C ILE A 165 0.59 16.66 2.37
N GLU A 166 -0.18 16.11 1.43
CA GLU A 166 -1.00 16.86 0.46
C GLU A 166 -1.96 17.88 1.11
N ARG A 167 -2.49 17.57 2.30
CA ARG A 167 -3.43 18.44 3.02
C ARG A 167 -2.77 19.35 4.06
N ASP A 168 -1.47 19.21 4.25
CA ASP A 168 -0.70 19.98 5.21
C ASP A 168 -0.15 21.26 4.55
N LYS A 169 -0.73 22.41 4.92
CA LYS A 169 -0.37 23.71 4.34
C LYS A 169 1.06 24.13 4.68
N GLU A 170 1.59 23.69 5.82
CA GLU A 170 2.95 24.01 6.26
C GLU A 170 3.99 23.24 5.44
N LYS A 171 3.58 22.12 4.84
CA LYS A 171 4.43 21.24 4.02
C LYS A 171 4.27 21.45 2.51
N LYS A 172 3.75 22.60 2.08
CA LYS A 172 3.51 22.89 0.65
C LYS A 172 4.79 22.79 -0.18
N ASP A 173 5.92 23.28 0.33
CA ASP A 173 7.20 23.26 -0.37
C ASP A 173 7.76 21.83 -0.48
N GLU A 174 7.66 21.05 0.61
CA GLU A 174 8.02 19.63 0.63
C GLU A 174 7.15 18.83 -0.36
N HIS A 175 5.84 19.07 -0.37
CA HIS A 175 4.92 18.46 -1.35
C HIS A 175 5.28 18.82 -2.79
N THR A 176 5.66 20.07 -3.03
CA THR A 176 6.09 20.55 -4.35
C THR A 176 7.40 19.89 -4.78
N ALA A 177 8.36 19.74 -3.87
CA ALA A 177 9.63 19.06 -4.13
C ALA A 177 9.40 17.58 -4.48
N LEU A 178 8.58 16.86 -3.72
CA LEU A 178 8.23 15.47 -4.02
C LEU A 178 7.49 15.34 -5.36
N SER A 179 6.59 16.28 -5.68
CA SER A 179 5.91 16.29 -6.99
C SER A 179 6.89 16.46 -8.14
N LYS A 180 7.87 17.38 -8.01
CA LYS A 180 8.92 17.56 -9.03
C LYS A 180 9.76 16.30 -9.18
N LYS A 181 10.16 15.68 -8.05
CA LYS A 181 10.90 14.40 -8.03
C LYS A 181 10.14 13.29 -8.75
N LEU A 182 8.85 13.11 -8.42
CA LEU A 182 7.99 12.11 -9.06
C LEU A 182 7.92 12.31 -10.59
N PHE A 183 7.76 13.55 -11.05
CA PHE A 183 7.65 13.84 -12.48
C PHE A 183 8.96 13.67 -13.24
N ALA A 184 10.09 13.97 -12.60
CA ALA A 184 11.41 13.83 -13.21
C ALA A 184 11.85 12.37 -13.27
N GLU A 185 11.69 11.62 -12.18
CA GLU A 185 12.24 10.26 -12.05
C GLU A 185 11.24 9.18 -12.48
N HIS A 186 9.94 9.46 -12.40
CA HIS A 186 8.87 8.50 -12.68
C HIS A 186 7.73 9.08 -13.56
N PRO A 187 8.02 9.66 -14.75
CA PRO A 187 7.01 10.24 -15.64
C PRO A 187 5.95 9.24 -16.13
N ASP A 188 6.25 7.96 -16.01
CA ASP A 188 5.54 6.81 -16.57
C ASP A 188 5.12 5.78 -15.52
N LEU A 189 5.07 6.16 -14.23
CA LEU A 189 4.63 5.29 -13.13
C LEU A 189 3.27 4.64 -13.41
N ILE A 190 3.25 3.30 -13.49
CA ILE A 190 2.05 2.51 -13.66
C ILE A 190 1.56 1.99 -12.32
N ILE A 191 0.29 2.26 -12.00
CA ILE A 191 -0.41 1.66 -10.86
C ILE A 191 -1.71 1.09 -11.39
N ASN A 192 -1.96 -0.21 -11.18
CA ASN A 192 -3.16 -0.91 -11.63
C ASN A 192 -3.46 -0.67 -13.12
N GLY A 193 -2.43 -0.74 -13.97
CA GLY A 193 -2.54 -0.55 -15.42
C GLY A 193 -2.74 0.90 -15.89
N ARG A 194 -2.69 1.89 -14.98
CA ARG A 194 -2.88 3.32 -15.32
C ARG A 194 -1.59 4.10 -15.07
N ASN A 195 -1.27 5.00 -15.99
CA ASN A 195 -0.17 5.95 -15.80
C ASN A 195 -0.62 7.09 -14.87
N VAL A 196 -0.32 6.93 -13.58
CA VAL A 196 -0.78 7.86 -12.55
C VAL A 196 -0.04 9.19 -12.59
N THR A 197 1.23 9.21 -13.01
CA THR A 197 2.00 10.44 -13.09
C THR A 197 1.42 11.38 -14.14
N LYS A 198 1.04 10.85 -15.31
CA LYS A 198 0.32 11.62 -16.34
C LYS A 198 -1.02 12.13 -15.82
N SER A 199 -1.79 11.30 -15.11
CA SER A 199 -3.06 11.74 -14.52
C SER A 199 -2.89 12.87 -13.50
N ILE A 200 -1.86 12.80 -12.64
CA ILE A 200 -1.56 13.85 -11.66
C ILE A 200 -1.16 15.14 -12.38
N LYS A 201 -0.30 15.06 -13.40
CA LYS A 201 0.11 16.23 -14.19
C LYS A 201 -1.09 16.87 -14.89
N ALA A 202 -1.93 16.08 -15.56
CA ALA A 202 -3.14 16.57 -16.22
C ALA A 202 -4.11 17.23 -15.24
N LYS A 203 -4.30 16.63 -14.05
CA LYS A 203 -5.13 17.21 -12.98
C LYS A 203 -4.58 18.58 -12.54
N ARG A 204 -3.27 18.70 -12.32
CA ARG A 204 -2.65 19.97 -11.91
C ARG A 204 -2.78 21.05 -12.99
N GLU A 205 -2.53 20.70 -14.24
CA GLU A 205 -2.72 21.63 -15.37
C GLU A 205 -4.17 22.08 -15.48
N ALA A 206 -5.13 21.18 -15.24
CA ALA A 206 -6.55 21.53 -15.18
C ALA A 206 -6.85 22.46 -14.00
N GLU A 207 -6.36 22.17 -12.78
CA GLU A 207 -6.53 23.03 -11.61
C GLU A 207 -5.96 24.44 -11.83
N GLU A 208 -4.82 24.57 -12.51
CA GLU A 208 -4.20 25.86 -12.83
C GLU A 208 -4.98 26.66 -13.89
N LYS A 209 -5.51 25.97 -14.91
CA LYS A 209 -6.28 26.59 -16.00
C LYS A 209 -7.72 26.90 -15.61
N LEU A 210 -8.31 26.11 -14.71
CA LEU A 210 -9.71 26.19 -14.27
C LEU A 210 -9.85 26.89 -12.90
N ALA A 211 -8.78 27.49 -12.38
CA ALA A 211 -8.82 28.21 -11.11
C ALA A 211 -9.74 29.44 -11.17
N ILE A 212 -10.28 29.82 -10.01
CA ILE A 212 -11.08 31.04 -9.85
C ILE A 212 -10.30 32.26 -10.37
N GLY A 213 -10.96 33.09 -11.17
CA GLY A 213 -10.38 34.28 -11.79
C GLY A 213 -9.61 34.01 -13.09
N LYS A 214 -9.45 32.75 -13.50
CA LYS A 214 -8.96 32.42 -14.84
C LYS A 214 -10.07 32.54 -15.87
N VAL A 215 -9.68 32.79 -17.11
CA VAL A 215 -10.60 32.79 -18.25
C VAL A 215 -11.13 31.36 -18.42
N ALA A 216 -12.44 31.17 -18.34
CA ALA A 216 -13.07 29.89 -18.63
C ALA A 216 -12.66 29.41 -20.04
N PRO A 217 -12.25 28.14 -20.22
CA PRO A 217 -11.93 27.59 -21.53
C PRO A 217 -13.10 27.73 -22.49
N GLU A 218 -12.79 27.90 -23.77
CA GLU A 218 -13.85 27.95 -24.78
C GLU A 218 -14.60 26.62 -24.83
N ILE A 219 -15.93 26.72 -24.90
CA ILE A 219 -16.80 25.57 -25.15
C ILE A 219 -17.49 25.85 -26.46
N ILE A 220 -17.24 25.01 -27.45
CA ILE A 220 -17.91 25.05 -28.74
C ILE A 220 -18.79 23.82 -28.81
N GLY A 221 -20.08 24.04 -28.99
CA GLY A 221 -21.08 22.99 -29.06
C GLY A 221 -22.16 23.32 -30.07
N LYS A 222 -23.14 22.42 -30.13
CA LYS A 222 -24.40 22.69 -30.81
C LYS A 222 -25.50 22.74 -29.76
N ASP A 223 -26.42 23.68 -29.91
CA ASP A 223 -27.64 23.70 -29.12
C ASP A 223 -28.64 22.63 -29.60
N VAL A 224 -29.82 22.59 -28.98
CA VAL A 224 -30.88 21.63 -29.30
C VAL A 224 -31.42 21.77 -30.73
N ASP A 225 -31.25 22.92 -31.36
CA ASP A 225 -31.65 23.21 -32.74
C ASP A 225 -30.50 22.95 -33.74
N GLY A 226 -29.36 22.46 -33.25
CA GLY A 226 -28.17 22.16 -34.06
C GLY A 226 -27.34 23.39 -34.43
N LYS A 227 -27.67 24.57 -33.91
CA LYS A 227 -26.93 25.81 -34.17
C LYS A 227 -25.65 25.83 -33.34
N GLU A 228 -24.57 26.35 -33.93
CA GLU A 228 -23.31 26.55 -33.23
C GLU A 228 -23.50 27.50 -32.03
N MET A 229 -22.98 27.08 -30.89
CA MET A 229 -22.97 27.78 -29.62
C MET A 229 -21.52 27.91 -29.16
N LYS A 230 -21.11 29.11 -28.74
CA LYS A 230 -19.82 29.35 -28.07
C LYS A 230 -20.05 29.93 -26.69
N LEU A 231 -19.22 29.52 -25.72
CA LEU A 231 -19.25 30.12 -24.38
C LEU A 231 -18.90 31.61 -24.43
N SER A 232 -18.01 32.01 -25.34
CA SER A 232 -17.66 33.42 -25.57
C SER A 232 -18.85 34.31 -25.94
N ASP A 233 -19.91 33.77 -26.54
CA ASP A 233 -21.06 34.55 -27.00
C ASP A 233 -21.86 35.15 -25.82
N TYR A 234 -21.64 34.63 -24.61
CA TYR A 234 -22.28 35.08 -23.38
C TYR A 234 -21.42 36.06 -22.56
N ARG A 235 -20.33 36.59 -23.12
CA ARG A 235 -19.51 37.62 -22.46
C ARG A 235 -20.36 38.81 -22.03
N GLY A 236 -20.11 39.32 -20.82
CA GLY A 236 -20.90 40.39 -20.20
C GLY A 236 -22.11 39.90 -19.40
N LYS A 237 -22.41 38.60 -19.39
CA LYS A 237 -23.45 37.97 -18.56
C LYS A 237 -22.83 37.09 -17.48
N ILE A 238 -23.60 36.85 -16.41
CA ILE A 238 -23.32 35.75 -15.48
C ILE A 238 -23.81 34.47 -16.14
N VAL A 239 -22.93 33.47 -16.23
CA VAL A 239 -23.20 32.17 -16.86
C VAL A 239 -23.04 31.07 -15.83
N VAL A 240 -24.04 30.19 -15.74
CA VAL A 240 -23.98 28.94 -14.98
C VAL A 240 -23.88 27.81 -15.98
N LEU A 241 -22.86 26.96 -15.85
CA LEU A 241 -22.67 25.76 -16.66
C LEU A 241 -23.14 24.55 -15.86
N ASP A 242 -24.09 23.80 -16.42
CA ASP A 242 -24.61 22.56 -15.86
C ASP A 242 -24.26 21.39 -16.79
N PHE A 243 -23.52 20.42 -16.28
CA PHE A 243 -23.10 19.22 -17.01
C PHE A 243 -23.96 18.04 -16.55
N TRP A 244 -24.89 17.60 -17.40
CA TRP A 244 -25.85 16.53 -17.09
C TRP A 244 -25.96 15.52 -18.26
N GLY A 245 -26.66 14.40 -18.02
CA GLY A 245 -26.91 13.34 -19.00
C GLY A 245 -28.26 12.65 -18.75
N ASP A 246 -28.83 12.03 -19.78
CA ASP A 246 -30.16 11.38 -19.81
C ASP A 246 -30.14 9.89 -19.44
N TRP A 247 -28.98 9.41 -18.98
CA TRP A 247 -28.68 8.00 -18.69
C TRP A 247 -29.62 7.33 -17.68
#